data_AF-F0ZRM7-F1
#
_entry.id   AF-F0ZRM7-F1
#
_cell.length_a   1.000
_cell.length_b   1.000
_cell.length_c   1.000
_cell.angle_alpha   90.00
_cell.angle_beta   90.00
_cell.angle_gamma   90.00
#
_symmetry.space_group_name_H-M   'P 1'
#
loop_
_entity.id
_entity.type
_entity.pdbx_description
1 polymer ?
#
loop_
_entity_poly.entity_id
_entity_poly.type
_entity_poly.pdbx_seq_one_letter_code
_entity_poly.pdbx_strand_id
1 'polypeptide(L)'
;MNQCTYVSANCVLDSLAKYRKSLGLSALSVNWGHIGTSGIVARTESVGELLDGIGLEAMPTNILLGVLDLLLQNKQKLHTEYNNILVNKMNFEKLHFIVKNGGNSFGFKINSLNDQKKLTKVNNSEEHIDEIQKAVVSKLADLLSINESNINTNTILSDFGFDSLLVVQAKNWLDKKFKKLV
;
A
#
# COMPACT_ATOMS: atom_id res chain seq x y z
N MET A 1 9.15 -3.64 10.21
CA MET A 1 8.25 -4.46 11.05
C MET A 1 7.52 -3.64 12.14
N ASN A 2 6.97 -2.44 11.84
CA ASN A 2 6.23 -1.59 12.82
C ASN A 2 4.73 -1.43 12.50
N GLN A 3 4.21 -2.09 11.45
CA GLN A 3 2.82 -1.94 11.04
C GLN A 3 1.85 -2.54 12.06
N CYS A 4 2.18 -3.68 12.66
CA CYS A 4 1.34 -4.31 13.67
C CYS A 4 1.16 -3.39 14.88
N THR A 5 2.26 -2.85 15.42
CA THR A 5 2.22 -1.87 16.52
C THR A 5 1.44 -0.61 16.16
N TYR A 6 1.60 -0.08 14.95
CA TYR A 6 0.86 1.08 14.47
C TYR A 6 -0.65 0.80 14.38
N VAL A 7 -1.04 -0.34 13.81
CA VAL A 7 -2.44 -0.76 13.69
C VAL A 7 -3.06 -1.00 15.07
N SER A 8 -2.36 -1.68 15.98
CA SER A 8 -2.82 -1.89 17.35
C SER A 8 -3.02 -0.57 18.10
N ALA A 9 -2.08 0.38 17.98
CA ALA A 9 -2.20 1.68 18.61
C ALA A 9 -3.41 2.47 18.08
N ASN A 10 -3.64 2.50 16.77
CA ASN A 10 -4.81 3.18 16.19
C ASN A 10 -6.13 2.50 16.59
N CYS A 11 -6.16 1.16 16.67
CA CYS A 11 -7.33 0.43 17.14
C CYS A 11 -7.69 0.78 18.60
N VAL A 12 -6.69 1.00 19.45
CA VAL A 12 -6.91 1.50 20.81
C VAL A 12 -7.51 2.91 20.80
N LEU A 13 -7.05 3.83 19.92
CA LEU A 13 -7.61 5.17 19.82
C LEU A 13 -9.07 5.17 19.36
N ASP A 14 -9.41 4.33 18.37
CA ASP A 14 -10.79 4.13 17.91
C ASP A 14 -11.69 3.58 19.02
N SER A 15 -11.18 2.60 19.76
CA SER A 15 -11.90 1.99 20.89
C SER A 15 -12.07 2.97 22.05
N LEU A 16 -11.08 3.82 22.32
CA LEU A 16 -11.14 4.86 23.35
C LEU A 16 -12.21 5.91 23.01
N ALA A 17 -12.32 6.33 21.76
CA ALA A 17 -13.37 7.27 21.34
C ALA A 17 -14.77 6.67 21.57
N LYS A 18 -14.96 5.39 21.24
CA LYS A 18 -16.20 4.66 21.51
C LYS A 18 -16.47 4.53 23.01
N TYR A 19 -15.46 4.21 23.82
CA TYR A 19 -15.60 4.08 25.26
C TYR A 19 -16.00 5.41 25.92
N ARG A 20 -15.33 6.52 25.58
CA ARG A 20 -15.67 7.86 26.08
C ARG A 20 -17.13 8.22 25.80
N LYS A 21 -17.61 7.93 24.59
CA LYS A 21 -19.01 8.15 24.24
C LYS A 21 -19.99 7.30 25.04
N SER A 22 -19.64 6.07 25.38
CA SER A 22 -20.47 5.24 26.26
C SER A 22 -20.64 5.84 27.67
N LEU A 23 -19.72 6.73 28.07
CA LEU A 23 -19.79 7.52 29.31
C LEU A 23 -20.49 8.89 29.12
N GLY A 24 -21.08 9.16 27.95
CA GLY A 24 -21.68 10.46 27.62
C GLY A 24 -20.67 11.57 27.32
N LEU A 25 -19.38 11.25 27.18
CA LEU A 25 -18.34 12.23 26.89
C LEU A 25 -18.14 12.40 25.39
N SER A 26 -17.90 13.64 24.95
CA SER A 26 -17.53 13.91 23.56
C SER A 26 -16.16 13.29 23.23
N ALA A 27 -16.12 12.58 22.11
CA ALA A 27 -14.91 12.02 21.52
C ALA A 27 -15.14 11.73 20.03
N LEU A 28 -14.07 11.87 19.23
CA LEU A 28 -14.04 11.49 17.83
C LEU A 28 -12.63 11.00 17.51
N SER A 29 -12.52 9.79 16.96
CA SER A 29 -11.28 9.30 16.36
C SER A 29 -11.26 9.64 14.86
N VAL A 30 -10.12 10.05 14.35
CA VAL A 30 -9.96 10.42 12.93
C VAL A 30 -8.83 9.59 12.33
N ASN A 31 -9.20 8.70 11.42
CA ASN A 31 -8.28 7.90 10.64
C ASN A 31 -7.88 8.70 9.39
N TRP A 32 -6.62 9.14 9.34
CA TRP A 32 -6.10 9.89 8.21
C TRP A 32 -5.51 8.94 7.16
N GLY A 33 -5.96 9.09 5.92
CA GLY A 33 -5.50 8.34 4.76
C GLY A 33 -4.11 8.77 4.28
N HIS A 34 -3.86 8.69 2.97
CA HIS A 34 -2.53 8.98 2.43
C HIS A 34 -2.20 10.46 2.58
N ILE A 35 -1.31 10.81 3.52
CA ILE A 35 -0.79 12.17 3.69
C ILE A 35 0.43 12.34 2.78
N GLY A 36 0.43 13.37 1.92
CA GLY A 36 1.50 13.59 0.95
C GLY A 36 2.82 14.08 1.55
N THR A 37 2.78 14.66 2.75
CA THR A 37 3.93 15.34 3.36
C THR A 37 4.61 14.55 4.50
N SER A 38 4.01 13.47 5.00
CA SER A 38 4.53 12.71 6.14
C SER A 38 3.94 11.30 6.23
N GLY A 39 4.54 10.43 7.04
CA GLY A 39 4.12 9.04 7.27
C GLY A 39 4.93 7.99 6.50
N ILE A 40 4.52 6.72 6.62
CA ILE A 40 5.22 5.58 5.99
C ILE A 40 5.16 5.67 4.46
N VAL A 41 4.05 6.20 3.94
CA VAL A 41 3.85 6.36 2.49
C VAL A 41 4.76 7.45 1.92
N ALA A 42 4.98 8.55 2.65
CA ALA A 42 5.93 9.59 2.24
C ALA A 42 7.40 9.11 2.26
N ARG A 43 7.71 8.04 3.01
CA ARG A 43 9.07 7.44 3.08
C ARG A 43 9.30 6.35 2.05
N THR A 44 8.24 5.86 1.42
CA THR A 44 8.29 4.76 0.45
C THR A 44 7.51 5.18 -0.79
N GLU A 45 8.20 5.84 -1.73
CA GLU A 45 7.63 6.44 -2.95
C GLU A 45 6.70 5.48 -3.69
N SER A 46 7.05 4.20 -3.73
CA SER A 46 6.27 3.17 -4.37
C SER A 46 4.97 2.75 -3.70
N VAL A 47 4.88 2.91 -2.37
CA VAL A 47 3.60 2.76 -1.68
C VAL A 47 2.69 3.92 -2.07
N GLY A 48 3.24 5.12 -2.27
CA GLY A 48 2.51 6.27 -2.80
C GLY A 48 1.97 6.03 -4.22
N GLU A 49 2.83 5.55 -5.13
CA GLU A 49 2.42 5.19 -6.51
C GLU A 49 1.37 4.08 -6.54
N LEU A 50 1.46 3.09 -5.66
CA LEU A 50 0.44 2.06 -5.52
C LEU A 50 -0.89 2.67 -5.11
N LEU A 51 -0.89 3.49 -4.05
CA LEU A 51 -2.10 4.10 -3.52
C LEU A 51 -2.76 5.02 -4.55
N ASP A 52 -2.01 5.87 -5.24
CA ASP A 52 -2.55 6.68 -6.34
C ASP A 52 -3.06 5.80 -7.49
N GLY A 53 -2.32 4.73 -7.80
CA GLY A 53 -2.69 3.74 -8.80
C GLY A 53 -3.98 2.97 -8.48
N ILE A 54 -4.45 3.02 -7.22
CA ILE A 54 -5.76 2.49 -6.78
C ILE A 54 -6.80 3.57 -6.47
N GLY A 55 -6.49 4.83 -6.78
CA GLY A 55 -7.38 5.96 -6.55
C GLY A 55 -7.38 6.50 -5.13
N LEU A 56 -6.41 6.13 -4.29
CA LEU A 56 -6.17 6.74 -2.98
C LEU A 56 -5.04 7.78 -3.11
N GLU A 57 -5.43 9.01 -3.40
CA GLU A 57 -4.50 10.08 -3.70
C GLU A 57 -3.87 10.68 -2.44
N ALA A 58 -2.66 11.23 -2.60
CA ALA A 58 -1.99 11.98 -1.55
C ALA A 58 -2.81 13.25 -1.19
N MET A 59 -3.15 13.39 0.09
CA MET A 59 -3.74 14.60 0.65
C MET A 59 -2.65 15.65 0.91
N PRO A 60 -2.76 16.84 0.30
CA PRO A 60 -1.88 17.95 0.62
C PRO A 60 -2.26 18.57 1.99
N THR A 61 -1.30 19.20 2.65
CA THR A 61 -1.44 19.73 4.01
C THR A 61 -2.61 20.72 4.17
N ASN A 62 -2.89 21.54 3.15
CA ASN A 62 -4.00 22.49 3.18
C ASN A 62 -5.37 21.79 3.28
N ILE A 63 -5.54 20.64 2.63
CA ILE A 63 -6.77 19.84 2.73
C ILE A 63 -6.89 19.22 4.12
N LEU A 64 -5.79 18.69 4.67
CA LEU A 64 -5.76 18.14 6.03
C LEU A 64 -6.18 19.20 7.07
N LEU A 65 -5.61 20.39 6.99
CA LEU A 65 -5.94 21.49 7.91
C LEU A 65 -7.38 21.96 7.72
N GLY A 66 -7.88 22.06 6.49
CA GLY A 66 -9.27 22.41 6.21
C GLY A 66 -10.26 21.37 6.77
N VAL A 67 -9.97 20.08 6.63
CA VAL A 67 -10.81 19.03 7.21
C VAL A 67 -10.76 19.08 8.74
N LEU A 68 -9.59 19.28 9.33
CA LEU A 68 -9.47 19.41 10.78
C LEU A 68 -10.33 20.57 11.31
N ASP A 69 -10.31 21.72 10.64
CA ASP A 69 -11.16 22.86 10.97
C ASP A 69 -12.65 22.51 10.89
N LEU A 70 -13.07 21.85 9.80
CA LEU A 70 -14.46 21.37 9.66
C LEU A 70 -14.88 20.41 10.79
N LEU A 71 -14.01 19.48 11.18
CA LEU A 71 -14.27 18.55 12.29
C LEU A 71 -14.43 19.29 13.62
N LEU A 72 -13.61 20.33 13.86
CA LEU A 72 -13.66 21.13 15.08
C LEU A 72 -14.87 22.06 15.14
N GLN A 73 -15.33 22.58 14.01
CA GLN A 73 -16.52 23.44 13.93
C GLN A 73 -17.82 22.64 14.07
N ASN A 74 -17.86 21.41 13.54
CA ASN A 74 -19.07 20.58 13.50
C ASN A 74 -19.15 19.56 14.65
N LYS A 75 -18.60 19.89 15.83
CA LYS A 75 -18.53 19.00 16.99
C LYS A 75 -19.86 18.39 17.38
N GLN A 76 -20.93 19.20 17.49
CA GLN A 76 -22.22 18.70 17.97
C GLN A 76 -22.80 17.59 17.10
N LYS A 77 -22.59 17.65 15.79
CA LYS A 77 -23.09 16.64 14.86
C LYS A 77 -22.11 15.47 14.74
N LEU A 78 -20.86 15.75 14.41
CA LEU A 78 -19.88 14.72 14.09
C LEU A 78 -19.39 13.94 15.31
N HIS A 79 -19.21 14.62 16.46
CA HIS A 79 -18.74 13.96 17.68
C HIS A 79 -19.86 13.25 18.43
N THR A 80 -21.13 13.37 18.02
CA THR A 80 -22.24 12.61 18.59
C THR A 80 -22.60 11.42 17.70
N GLU A 81 -22.73 11.65 16.39
CA GLU A 81 -23.14 10.64 15.41
C GLU A 81 -22.05 9.60 15.11
N TYR A 82 -20.76 9.98 15.09
CA TYR A 82 -19.68 9.10 14.63
C TYR A 82 -18.61 8.86 15.69
N ASN A 83 -18.19 7.61 15.89
CA ASN A 83 -17.10 7.27 16.82
C ASN A 83 -15.74 7.45 16.15
N ASN A 84 -15.67 7.11 14.87
CA ASN A 84 -14.51 7.18 14.03
C ASN A 84 -14.89 7.68 12.63
N ILE A 85 -14.03 8.49 12.02
CA ILE A 85 -14.18 8.97 10.64
C ILE A 85 -12.88 8.69 9.89
N LEU A 86 -13.00 8.18 8.66
CA LEU A 86 -11.88 8.05 7.72
C LEU A 86 -11.88 9.26 6.78
N VAL A 87 -10.73 9.94 6.70
CA VAL A 87 -10.53 11.05 5.77
C VAL A 87 -9.50 10.61 4.74
N ASN A 88 -9.88 10.59 3.47
CA ASN A 88 -8.99 10.28 2.37
C ASN A 88 -9.36 11.05 1.12
N LYS A 89 -8.37 11.37 0.28
CA LYS A 89 -8.62 11.95 -1.05
C LYS A 89 -8.77 10.80 -2.03
N MET A 90 -9.95 10.68 -2.63
CA MET A 90 -10.25 9.57 -3.54
C MET A 90 -10.48 10.04 -4.96
N ASN A 91 -9.89 9.31 -5.90
CA ASN A 91 -10.17 9.39 -7.32
C ASN A 91 -11.18 8.31 -7.69
N PHE A 92 -12.46 8.70 -7.77
CA PHE A 92 -13.55 7.74 -7.99
C PHE A 92 -13.48 7.06 -9.35
N GLU A 93 -12.90 7.70 -10.38
CA GLU A 93 -12.70 7.06 -11.69
C GLU A 93 -11.71 5.90 -11.60
N LYS A 94 -10.53 6.13 -11.00
CA LYS A 94 -9.52 5.08 -10.77
C LYS A 94 -10.04 3.98 -9.85
N LEU A 95 -10.75 4.35 -8.78
CA LEU A 95 -11.32 3.40 -7.82
C LEU A 95 -12.41 2.54 -8.48
N HIS A 96 -13.33 3.15 -9.22
CA HIS A 96 -14.42 2.47 -9.91
C HIS A 96 -13.91 1.47 -10.94
N PHE A 97 -12.87 1.85 -11.70
CA PHE A 97 -12.21 0.96 -12.65
C PHE A 97 -11.71 -0.33 -11.99
N ILE A 98 -11.12 -0.24 -10.79
CA ILE A 98 -10.61 -1.40 -10.06
C ILE A 98 -11.74 -2.26 -9.51
N VAL A 99 -12.74 -1.65 -8.87
CA VAL A 99 -13.86 -2.38 -8.29
C VAL A 99 -14.66 -3.10 -9.39
N LYS A 100 -14.79 -2.49 -10.56
CA LYS A 100 -15.55 -3.04 -11.71
C LYS A 100 -14.79 -4.13 -12.48
N ASN A 101 -13.46 -4.02 -12.61
CA ASN A 101 -12.66 -4.91 -13.44
C ASN A 101 -12.02 -6.10 -12.72
N GLY A 102 -12.35 -6.35 -11.44
CA GLY A 102 -11.89 -7.55 -10.75
C GLY A 102 -11.60 -7.32 -9.28
N GLY A 103 -12.67 -7.28 -8.49
CA GLY A 103 -12.58 -7.55 -7.05
C GLY A 103 -11.78 -8.83 -6.80
N ASN A 104 -10.89 -8.77 -5.79
CA ASN A 104 -10.02 -9.85 -5.33
C ASN A 104 -8.85 -10.22 -6.24
N SER A 105 -8.03 -9.26 -6.66
CA SER A 105 -6.58 -9.50 -6.71
C SER A 105 -5.80 -8.20 -6.80
N PHE A 106 -5.13 -7.83 -5.71
CA PHE A 106 -3.97 -6.94 -5.79
C PHE A 106 -2.86 -7.50 -6.72
N GLY A 107 -2.99 -8.74 -7.21
CA GLY A 107 -2.11 -9.37 -8.19
C GLY A 107 -2.28 -8.93 -9.65
N PHE A 108 -3.32 -8.16 -10.02
CA PHE A 108 -3.58 -7.90 -11.44
C PHE A 108 -2.66 -6.84 -12.10
N LYS A 109 -1.81 -6.13 -11.34
CA LYS A 109 -0.86 -5.14 -11.90
C LYS A 109 0.55 -5.66 -12.18
N ILE A 110 0.83 -6.96 -11.94
CA ILE A 110 2.05 -7.60 -12.48
C ILE A 110 1.85 -8.07 -13.94
N ASN A 111 0.62 -8.40 -14.34
CA ASN A 111 0.34 -8.86 -15.71
C ASN A 111 -0.01 -7.75 -16.72
N SER A 112 -0.24 -6.50 -16.30
CA SER A 112 -0.49 -5.40 -17.26
C SER A 112 0.79 -4.78 -17.85
N LEU A 113 1.97 -5.33 -17.55
CA LEU A 113 3.22 -5.02 -18.24
C LEU A 113 3.55 -6.02 -19.35
N ASN A 114 2.61 -6.93 -19.67
CA ASN A 114 2.63 -7.67 -20.93
C ASN A 114 2.06 -6.80 -22.06
N ASP A 115 2.62 -5.59 -22.24
CA ASP A 115 2.63 -4.98 -23.57
C ASP A 115 3.53 -5.87 -24.43
N GLN A 116 2.91 -6.73 -25.25
CA GLN A 116 3.54 -7.61 -26.23
C GLN A 116 4.26 -6.85 -27.36
N LYS A 117 4.91 -5.71 -27.08
CA LYS A 117 5.67 -4.93 -28.06
C LYS A 117 6.97 -4.41 -27.47
N LYS A 118 7.89 -5.34 -27.16
CA LYS A 118 9.35 -5.26 -27.39
C LYS A 118 10.06 -6.34 -26.58
N LEU A 119 9.89 -7.60 -26.98
CA LEU A 119 10.94 -8.59 -26.77
C LEU A 119 11.86 -8.51 -28.00
N THR A 120 12.67 -7.46 -28.03
CA THR A 120 13.86 -7.46 -28.88
C THR A 120 14.71 -8.63 -28.45
N LYS A 121 15.02 -9.52 -29.40
CA LYS A 121 15.96 -10.64 -29.24
C LYS A 121 17.22 -10.15 -28.52
N VAL A 122 17.36 -10.47 -27.24
CA VAL A 122 18.62 -10.37 -26.52
C VAL A 122 19.29 -11.72 -26.68
N ASN A 123 20.26 -11.78 -27.59
CA ASN A 123 21.27 -12.81 -27.59
C ASN A 123 22.21 -12.53 -26.40
N ASN A 124 22.21 -13.36 -25.35
CA ASN A 124 23.42 -14.02 -24.82
C ASN A 124 23.28 -14.54 -23.37
N SER A 125 23.91 -15.71 -23.21
CA SER A 125 24.36 -16.47 -22.02
C SER A 125 23.36 -16.90 -20.95
N GLU A 126 23.22 -18.22 -20.79
CA GLU A 126 22.58 -18.90 -19.67
C GLU A 126 23.08 -18.38 -18.29
N GLU A 127 24.32 -17.88 -18.22
CA GLU A 127 24.91 -17.26 -17.02
C GLU A 127 24.14 -16.02 -16.53
N HIS A 128 23.57 -15.20 -17.41
CA HIS A 128 22.83 -13.99 -17.00
C HIS A 128 21.46 -14.32 -16.39
N ILE A 129 20.85 -15.43 -16.81
CA ILE A 129 19.56 -15.87 -16.26
C ILE A 129 19.75 -16.34 -14.82
N ASP A 130 20.81 -17.11 -14.54
CA ASP A 130 21.13 -17.58 -13.19
C ASP A 130 21.46 -16.43 -12.23
N GLU A 131 22.18 -15.41 -12.67
CA GLU A 131 22.47 -14.22 -11.86
C GLU A 131 21.20 -13.43 -11.52
N ILE A 132 20.30 -13.25 -12.47
CA ILE A 132 19.01 -12.58 -12.26
C ILE A 132 18.15 -13.42 -11.32
N GLN A 133 18.04 -14.73 -11.55
CA GLN A 133 17.25 -15.63 -10.72
C GLN A 133 17.76 -15.62 -9.27
N LYS A 134 19.07 -15.73 -9.05
CA LYS A 134 19.67 -15.66 -7.71
C LYS A 134 19.40 -14.32 -7.03
N ALA A 135 19.51 -13.22 -7.79
CA ALA A 135 19.20 -11.89 -7.27
C ALA A 135 17.73 -11.75 -6.86
N VAL A 136 16.80 -12.29 -7.65
CA VAL A 136 15.36 -12.25 -7.35
C VAL A 136 15.05 -13.12 -6.14
N VAL A 137 15.57 -14.35 -6.07
CA VAL A 137 15.38 -15.27 -4.93
C VAL A 137 15.89 -14.64 -3.64
N SER A 138 17.11 -14.09 -3.65
CA SER A 138 17.69 -13.39 -2.51
C SER A 138 16.79 -12.23 -2.05
N LYS A 139 16.25 -11.44 -2.99
CA LYS A 139 15.36 -10.34 -2.64
C LYS A 139 14.03 -10.82 -2.06
N LEU A 140 13.45 -11.88 -2.61
CA LEU A 140 12.20 -12.45 -2.11
C LEU A 140 12.39 -13.02 -0.69
N ALA A 141 13.54 -13.65 -0.41
CA ALA A 141 13.89 -14.16 0.91
C ALA A 141 13.99 -13.04 1.94
N ASP A 142 14.68 -11.94 1.59
CA ASP A 142 14.76 -10.74 2.42
C ASP A 142 13.37 -10.17 2.73
N LEU A 143 12.51 -10.05 1.71
CA LEU A 143 11.17 -9.48 1.85
C LEU A 143 10.25 -10.34 2.72
N LEU A 144 10.36 -11.66 2.59
CA LEU A 144 9.60 -12.63 3.38
C LEU A 144 10.24 -12.91 4.75
N SER A 145 11.45 -12.41 5.00
CA SER A 145 12.24 -12.73 6.20
C SER A 145 12.42 -14.24 6.41
N ILE A 146 12.64 -14.98 5.33
CA ILE A 146 12.92 -16.42 5.33
C ILE A 146 14.31 -16.69 4.73
N ASN A 147 14.84 -17.89 4.95
CA ASN A 147 16.10 -18.29 4.33
C ASN A 147 15.92 -18.49 2.82
N GLU A 148 16.93 -18.13 2.02
CA GLU A 148 16.93 -18.36 0.56
C GLU A 148 16.69 -19.83 0.21
N SER A 149 17.17 -20.76 1.04
CA SER A 149 16.96 -22.21 0.88
C SER A 149 15.48 -22.63 0.96
N ASN A 150 14.62 -21.80 1.54
CA ASN A 150 13.22 -22.10 1.74
C ASN A 150 12.34 -21.58 0.59
N ILE A 151 12.93 -20.93 -0.41
CA ILE A 151 12.21 -20.45 -1.60
C ILE A 151 12.25 -21.52 -2.68
N ASN A 152 11.08 -22.05 -2.98
CA ASN A 152 10.86 -22.92 -4.13
C ASN A 152 10.43 -22.07 -5.34
N THR A 153 11.24 -22.08 -6.39
CA THR A 153 10.98 -21.32 -7.64
C THR A 153 9.77 -21.82 -8.44
N ASN A 154 9.24 -22.99 -8.08
CA ASN A 154 8.05 -23.57 -8.73
C ASN A 154 6.75 -23.29 -7.96
N THR A 155 6.82 -22.60 -6.82
CA THR A 155 5.64 -22.27 -6.00
C THR A 155 5.13 -20.86 -6.32
N ILE A 156 3.82 -20.68 -6.31
CA ILE A 156 3.18 -19.39 -6.60
C ILE A 156 3.47 -18.43 -5.46
N LEU A 157 3.81 -17.17 -5.77
CA LEU A 157 4.15 -16.15 -4.78
C LEU A 157 3.04 -15.96 -3.72
N SER A 158 1.76 -16.04 -4.09
CA SER A 158 0.63 -15.94 -3.15
C SER A 158 0.72 -16.95 -2.01
N ASP A 159 1.25 -18.14 -2.27
CA ASP A 159 1.28 -19.24 -1.30
C ASP A 159 2.40 -19.05 -0.26
N PHE A 160 3.40 -18.19 -0.56
CA PHE A 160 4.39 -17.73 0.41
C PHE A 160 3.87 -16.59 1.32
N GLY A 161 2.61 -16.21 1.21
CA GLY A 161 2.05 -15.07 1.94
C GLY A 161 2.51 -13.72 1.36
N PHE A 162 2.87 -13.70 0.07
CA PHE A 162 3.26 -12.48 -0.63
C PHE A 162 2.03 -11.58 -0.81
N ASP A 163 1.87 -10.64 0.13
CA ASP A 163 0.77 -9.69 0.12
C ASP A 163 1.01 -8.56 -0.90
N SER A 164 -0.02 -7.73 -1.07
CA SER A 164 -0.03 -6.59 -1.98
C SER A 164 1.13 -5.60 -1.76
N LEU A 165 1.59 -5.46 -0.51
CA LEU A 165 2.66 -4.55 -0.15
C LEU A 165 4.01 -5.13 -0.54
N LEU A 166 4.22 -6.43 -0.31
CA LEU A 166 5.41 -7.16 -0.72
C LEU A 166 5.54 -7.22 -2.24
N VAL A 167 4.43 -7.44 -2.96
CA VAL A 167 4.36 -7.36 -4.44
C VAL A 167 4.90 -6.04 -4.94
N VAL A 168 4.45 -4.94 -4.33
CA VAL A 168 4.89 -3.60 -4.71
C VAL A 168 6.37 -3.42 -4.37
N GLN A 169 6.83 -3.78 -3.18
CA GLN A 169 8.24 -3.66 -2.79
C GLN A 169 9.17 -4.44 -3.74
N ALA A 170 8.80 -5.66 -4.12
CA ALA A 170 9.52 -6.47 -5.09
C ALA A 170 9.58 -5.81 -6.46
N LYS A 171 8.44 -5.28 -6.94
CA LYS A 171 8.38 -4.55 -8.22
C LYS A 171 9.33 -3.36 -8.27
N ASN A 172 9.33 -2.48 -7.25
CA ASN A 172 10.21 -1.30 -7.33
C ASN A 172 11.68 -1.66 -7.22
N TRP A 173 11.99 -2.72 -6.48
CA TRP A 173 13.36 -3.21 -6.43
C TRP A 173 13.78 -3.74 -7.82
N LEU A 174 12.91 -4.49 -8.50
CA LEU A 174 13.14 -4.94 -9.88
C LEU A 174 13.34 -3.73 -10.81
N ASP A 175 12.42 -2.77 -10.77
CA ASP A 175 12.49 -1.55 -11.59
C ASP A 175 13.79 -0.79 -11.31
N LYS A 176 14.19 -0.63 -10.05
CA LYS A 176 15.43 0.09 -9.68
C LYS A 176 16.70 -0.66 -10.09
N LYS A 177 16.71 -1.99 -9.97
CA LYS A 177 17.88 -2.82 -10.24
C LYS A 177 18.07 -3.08 -11.74
N PHE A 178 16.98 -3.20 -12.50
CA PHE A 178 17.00 -3.65 -13.89
C PHE A 178 16.52 -2.60 -14.92
N LYS A 179 16.01 -1.42 -14.53
CA LYS A 179 15.74 -0.30 -15.49
C LYS A 179 16.97 0.20 -16.27
N LYS A 180 18.19 -0.23 -15.92
CA LYS A 180 19.41 0.10 -16.67
C LYS A 180 19.72 -0.87 -17.82
N LEU A 181 18.90 -1.90 -18.06
CA LEU A 181 19.17 -2.95 -19.03
C LEU A 181 18.20 -2.98 -20.24
N VAL A 182 17.38 -1.95 -20.41
CA VAL A 182 16.53 -1.71 -21.60
C VAL A 182 16.64 -0.24 -21.99
#